data_AF-A0ABD5V8C9-F1
#
_entry.id   AF-A0ABD5V8C9-F1
#
_cell.length_a   1.000
_cell.length_b   1.000
_cell.length_c   1.000
_cell.angle_alpha   90.00
_cell.angle_beta   90.00
_cell.angle_gamma   90.00
#
_symmetry.space_group_name_H-M   'P 1'
#
loop_
_entity.id
_entity.type
_entity.pdbx_description
1 polymer ?
#
loop_
_entity_poly.entity_id
_entity_poly.type
_entity_poly.pdbx_seq_one_letter_code
_entity_poly.pdbx_strand_id
1 'polypeptide(L)'
;MRTRVVFVVVAVVAMVGLAGCTLSAFQESTATTSDSETAPAPDDGGALADPEEDVKGWENGVWYNESLAVTPGDGLNESELAAVVNRSMARVEYVRNVEFDRRVPVSILSREEYRERQSGGGGGGDEAAATREAVRLEALFLVGESTDAQEEQAETRSASVQGFYSPNADEITIVAPSSTPTVDEVTLAHELVHAYQFRGNLDVRFPQSPTRDEQRALVALIEGDANFVDRQVRERCGAEWACVGHETGGEESTSDGGTTADGDGGGEEGGSGAAAAPRPNMGLYLLSYFPYAEGEAYVAATKERGGWAAVNALYSDPAASSEQIIHRNDDAVESVSVPDRSSGEWSRVGNGGVVAGEADVATMFAATLYDDVEGSIVSRDQFLTDSGPVPITYALPPSAGWAGDSLYAYERDDGDTGYVWRLRFDDDGEAREFARAYRDLLRYRGADAGDDGVFVIPDGPYADAFYVDVSGSRVTIVNAPAVEDLGDVHEPASQRVAPANALAPSPPCVAPLAV
;
A
#
# COMPACT_ATOMS: atom_id res chain seq x y z
N MET A 1 2.24 17.34 -16.09
CA MET A 1 2.96 16.53 -15.08
C MET A 1 2.19 16.43 -13.76
N ARG A 2 1.75 17.55 -13.14
CA ARG A 2 0.83 17.53 -11.97
C ARG A 2 -0.36 16.58 -12.13
N THR A 3 -1.05 16.61 -13.28
CA THR A 3 -2.21 15.75 -13.57
C THR A 3 -1.88 14.25 -13.61
N ARG A 4 -0.65 13.85 -13.98
CA ARG A 4 -0.25 12.43 -14.05
C ARG A 4 0.13 11.88 -12.67
N VAL A 5 0.79 12.68 -11.83
CA VAL A 5 1.14 12.26 -10.45
C VAL A 5 -0.11 12.17 -9.59
N VAL A 6 -1.04 13.12 -9.74
CA VAL A 6 -2.37 13.02 -9.12
C VAL A 6 -3.08 11.75 -9.61
N PHE A 7 -3.03 11.41 -10.91
CA PHE A 7 -3.66 10.20 -11.43
C PHE A 7 -3.11 8.89 -10.83
N VAL A 8 -1.79 8.79 -10.61
CA VAL A 8 -1.17 7.59 -10.02
C VAL A 8 -1.51 7.45 -8.54
N VAL A 9 -1.46 8.54 -7.76
CA VAL A 9 -1.83 8.52 -6.34
C VAL A 9 -3.33 8.23 -6.18
N VAL A 10 -4.18 8.84 -7.01
CA VAL A 10 -5.64 8.63 -7.00
C VAL A 10 -6.04 7.21 -7.37
N ALA A 11 -5.32 6.57 -8.31
CA ALA A 11 -5.60 5.17 -8.65
C ALA A 11 -5.34 4.21 -7.47
N VAL A 12 -4.58 4.62 -6.46
CA VAL A 12 -4.25 3.81 -5.26
C VAL A 12 -5.24 4.04 -4.11
N VAL A 13 -5.96 5.18 -4.10
CA VAL A 13 -6.95 5.57 -3.07
C VAL A 13 -8.30 4.89 -3.31
N ALA A 14 -8.28 3.57 -3.43
CA ALA A 14 -9.48 2.75 -3.56
C ALA A 14 -9.58 1.86 -2.32
N MET A 15 -10.67 2.01 -1.57
CA MET A 15 -10.81 1.43 -0.24
C MET A 15 -10.83 -0.10 -0.30
N VAL A 16 -9.84 -0.73 0.32
CA VAL A 16 -9.67 -2.19 0.39
C VAL A 16 -10.45 -2.76 1.58
N GLY A 17 -11.32 -3.73 1.33
CA GLY A 17 -12.08 -4.40 2.39
C GLY A 17 -11.19 -5.17 3.37
N LEU A 18 -11.30 -4.83 4.65
CA LEU A 18 -10.79 -5.61 5.77
C LEU A 18 -11.74 -6.79 6.05
N ALA A 19 -11.25 -8.02 5.89
CA ALA A 19 -11.85 -9.16 6.57
C ALA A 19 -11.60 -9.00 8.08
N GLY A 20 -12.67 -8.94 8.86
CA GLY A 20 -12.62 -8.66 10.29
C GLY A 20 -11.67 -9.58 11.05
N CYS A 21 -10.71 -8.98 11.74
CA CYS A 21 -10.05 -9.59 12.89
C CYS A 21 -10.60 -8.90 14.13
N THR A 22 -11.49 -9.58 14.85
CA THR A 22 -12.03 -9.13 16.13
C THR A 22 -11.03 -9.44 17.24
N LEU A 23 -10.67 -8.45 18.05
CA LEU A 23 -10.24 -8.66 19.43
C LEU A 23 -10.83 -7.56 20.32
N SER A 24 -11.57 -8.00 21.33
CA SER A 24 -12.12 -7.17 22.40
C SER A 24 -11.10 -7.03 23.54
N ALA A 25 -10.75 -5.80 23.94
CA ALA A 25 -10.42 -5.46 25.33
C ALA A 25 -10.07 -3.96 25.54
N PHE A 26 -11.01 -3.27 26.19
CA PHE A 26 -10.85 -2.32 27.31
C PHE A 26 -10.35 -0.86 27.16
N GLN A 27 -11.24 -0.03 27.73
CA GLN A 27 -11.06 1.07 28.69
C GLN A 27 -10.91 2.52 28.20
N GLU A 28 -12.09 3.14 28.18
CA GLU A 28 -12.46 4.53 28.49
C GLU A 28 -11.37 5.38 29.20
N SER A 29 -10.93 6.43 28.50
CA SER A 29 -10.37 7.62 29.12
C SER A 29 -10.92 8.85 28.38
N THR A 30 -11.81 9.57 29.07
CA THR A 30 -12.44 10.79 28.59
C THR A 30 -11.56 12.00 28.86
N ALA A 31 -11.16 12.70 27.80
CA ALA A 31 -10.75 14.10 27.86
C ALA A 31 -10.96 14.76 26.49
N THR A 32 -12.15 15.33 26.28
CA THR A 32 -12.46 16.15 25.11
C THR A 32 -12.09 17.61 25.40
N THR A 33 -11.01 18.10 24.81
CA THR A 33 -10.83 19.54 24.61
C THR A 33 -11.28 19.87 23.19
N SER A 34 -12.50 20.40 23.07
CA SER A 34 -13.10 20.86 21.82
C SER A 34 -12.75 22.33 21.61
N ASP A 35 -11.85 22.62 20.68
CA ASP A 35 -11.68 23.95 20.08
C ASP A 35 -12.41 23.94 18.73
N SER A 36 -13.73 24.13 18.77
CA SER A 36 -14.59 24.25 17.58
C SER A 36 -15.43 25.52 17.71
N GLU A 37 -15.23 26.49 16.81
CA GLU A 37 -16.16 27.60 16.61
C GLU A 37 -17.50 27.05 16.08
N THR A 38 -18.67 27.42 16.60
CA THR A 38 -19.28 26.73 17.75
C THR A 38 -20.65 26.21 17.27
N ALA A 39 -20.92 24.91 17.32
CA ALA A 39 -22.29 24.39 17.19
C ALA A 39 -23.17 25.00 18.32
N PRO A 40 -24.46 25.26 18.08
CA PRO A 40 -25.36 25.76 19.12
C PRO A 40 -25.41 24.78 20.29
N ALA A 41 -25.74 25.26 21.49
CA ALA A 41 -25.95 24.34 22.61
C ALA A 41 -27.19 23.49 22.33
N PRO A 42 -27.13 22.16 22.54
CA PRO A 42 -28.30 21.31 22.40
C PRO A 42 -29.36 21.68 23.43
N ASP A 43 -30.63 21.50 23.06
CA ASP A 43 -31.77 21.66 23.96
C ASP A 43 -31.82 20.54 25.02
N ASP A 44 -32.80 20.62 25.93
CA ASP A 44 -32.98 19.64 27.01
C ASP A 44 -33.23 18.20 26.49
N GLY A 45 -33.54 18.03 25.20
CA GLY A 45 -33.72 16.76 24.51
C GLY A 45 -32.51 16.31 23.69
N GLY A 46 -31.42 17.08 23.66
CA GLY A 46 -30.22 16.79 22.87
C GLY A 46 -30.27 17.27 21.42
N ALA A 47 -31.35 17.94 21.00
CA ALA A 47 -31.51 18.45 19.64
C ALA A 47 -30.84 19.82 19.48
N LEU A 48 -30.19 20.02 18.33
CA LEU A 48 -29.56 21.28 17.97
C LEU A 48 -30.56 22.12 17.14
N ALA A 49 -30.65 23.41 17.45
CA ALA A 49 -31.47 24.32 16.64
C ALA A 49 -30.79 24.56 15.28
N ASP A 50 -31.57 24.57 14.20
CA ASP A 50 -31.05 24.87 12.87
C ASP A 50 -30.46 26.30 12.82
N PRO A 51 -29.24 26.45 12.30
CA PRO A 51 -28.59 27.74 12.14
C PRO A 51 -29.17 28.51 10.93
N GLU A 52 -28.97 29.83 10.90
CA GLU A 52 -29.38 30.66 9.74
C GLU A 52 -28.45 30.51 8.54
N GLU A 53 -27.19 30.14 8.80
CA GLU A 53 -26.13 29.93 7.81
C GLU A 53 -25.44 28.59 8.08
N ASP A 54 -24.71 28.09 7.09
CA ASP A 54 -23.96 26.83 7.19
C ASP A 54 -22.90 26.91 8.29
N VAL A 55 -22.82 25.89 9.11
CA VAL A 55 -21.84 25.78 10.20
C VAL A 55 -21.40 24.35 10.37
N LYS A 56 -20.14 24.17 10.74
CA LYS A 56 -19.53 22.89 11.07
C LYS A 56 -20.44 21.92 11.83
N GLY A 57 -20.65 20.76 11.21
CA GLY A 57 -21.46 19.69 11.76
C GLY A 57 -22.95 19.81 11.43
N TRP A 58 -23.34 20.79 10.63
CA TRP A 58 -24.67 20.93 10.05
C TRP A 58 -24.55 21.04 8.55
N GLU A 59 -25.24 20.18 7.82
CA GLU A 59 -25.11 20.10 6.38
C GLU A 59 -26.47 20.00 5.73
N ASN A 60 -26.81 21.02 4.93
CA ASN A 60 -28.03 21.04 4.11
C ASN A 60 -29.31 20.67 4.88
N GLY A 61 -29.44 21.18 6.12
CA GLY A 61 -30.61 20.93 6.97
C GLY A 61 -30.52 19.71 7.87
N VAL A 62 -29.34 19.12 8.08
CA VAL A 62 -29.17 17.93 8.94
C VAL A 62 -27.95 18.08 9.84
N TRP A 63 -28.13 17.89 11.15
CA TRP A 63 -27.03 17.83 12.11
C TRP A 63 -26.35 16.46 12.15
N TYR A 64 -25.06 16.43 12.49
CA TYR A 64 -24.26 15.20 12.61
C TYR A 64 -24.88 14.11 13.52
N ASN A 65 -25.65 14.52 14.54
CA ASN A 65 -26.29 13.64 15.52
C ASN A 65 -27.77 13.34 15.23
N GLU A 66 -28.34 13.89 14.15
CA GLU A 66 -29.76 13.74 13.85
C GLU A 66 -30.10 12.36 13.29
N SER A 67 -31.30 11.87 13.61
CA SER A 67 -31.86 10.65 13.03
C SER A 67 -32.41 10.90 11.62
N LEU A 68 -32.13 10.00 10.68
CA LEU A 68 -32.68 10.08 9.32
C LEU A 68 -33.93 9.20 9.18
N ALA A 69 -34.93 9.71 8.47
CA ALA A 69 -36.11 8.95 8.07
C ALA A 69 -35.85 8.24 6.74
N VAL A 70 -35.05 7.17 6.76
CA VAL A 70 -34.68 6.38 5.58
C VAL A 70 -35.06 4.91 5.74
N THR A 71 -35.28 4.20 4.64
CA THR A 71 -35.45 2.74 4.61
C THR A 71 -34.32 2.06 3.84
N PRO A 72 -33.18 1.73 4.46
CA PRO A 72 -32.03 1.19 3.71
C PRO A 72 -32.28 -0.20 3.11
N GLY A 73 -33.23 -0.96 3.67
CA GLY A 73 -33.48 -2.35 3.30
C GLY A 73 -34.10 -2.58 1.92
N ASP A 74 -34.75 -1.58 1.31
CA ASP A 74 -35.26 -1.65 -0.08
C ASP A 74 -34.38 -0.88 -1.09
N GLY A 75 -33.23 -0.39 -0.63
CA GLY A 75 -32.31 0.46 -1.39
C GLY A 75 -32.66 1.94 -1.26
N LEU A 76 -31.62 2.77 -1.12
CA LEU A 76 -31.81 4.22 -0.93
C LEU A 76 -32.28 4.89 -2.22
N ASN A 77 -33.39 5.62 -2.16
CA ASN A 77 -33.79 6.51 -3.26
C ASN A 77 -32.94 7.80 -3.28
N GLU A 78 -33.09 8.63 -4.31
CA GLU A 78 -32.29 9.86 -4.49
C GLU A 78 -32.37 10.82 -3.27
N SER A 79 -33.55 11.00 -2.69
CA SER A 79 -33.73 11.88 -1.53
C SER A 79 -33.15 11.29 -0.24
N GLU A 80 -33.26 9.98 -0.05
CA GLU A 80 -32.68 9.28 1.10
C GLU A 80 -31.16 9.24 1.02
N LEU A 81 -30.59 8.94 -0.16
CA LEU A 81 -29.16 9.00 -0.41
C LEU A 81 -28.62 10.41 -0.15
N ALA A 82 -29.30 11.46 -0.64
CA ALA A 82 -28.89 12.83 -0.38
C ALA A 82 -28.88 13.16 1.13
N ALA A 83 -29.89 12.69 1.88
CA ALA A 83 -29.94 12.90 3.33
C ALA A 83 -28.81 12.15 4.07
N VAL A 84 -28.51 10.91 3.67
CA VAL A 84 -27.39 10.11 4.19
C VAL A 84 -26.05 10.79 3.90
N VAL A 85 -25.86 11.32 2.69
CA VAL A 85 -24.65 12.05 2.31
C VAL A 85 -24.48 13.32 3.13
N ASN A 86 -25.51 14.16 3.23
CA ASN A 86 -25.43 15.40 4.02
C ASN A 86 -25.10 15.09 5.48
N ARG A 87 -25.76 14.12 6.11
CA ARG A 87 -25.46 13.74 7.50
C ARG A 87 -24.03 13.19 7.65
N SER A 88 -23.56 12.41 6.69
CA SER A 88 -22.21 11.86 6.71
C SER A 88 -21.16 12.97 6.56
N MET A 89 -21.42 13.98 5.73
CA MET A 89 -20.59 15.19 5.65
C MET A 89 -20.54 15.90 7.00
N ALA A 90 -21.68 16.21 7.61
CA ALA A 90 -21.75 16.82 8.94
C ALA A 90 -20.99 16.01 10.02
N ARG A 91 -21.04 14.68 9.97
CA ARG A 91 -20.25 13.83 10.89
C ARG A 91 -18.76 13.93 10.64
N VAL A 92 -18.33 13.93 9.38
CA VAL A 92 -16.91 14.12 9.02
C VAL A 92 -16.43 15.50 9.49
N GLU A 93 -17.19 16.56 9.25
CA GLU A 93 -16.90 17.91 9.74
C GLU A 93 -16.69 17.95 11.26
N TYR A 94 -17.61 17.31 11.99
CA TYR A 94 -17.56 17.23 13.45
C TYR A 94 -16.30 16.49 13.95
N VAL A 95 -15.98 15.32 13.40
CA VAL A 95 -14.83 14.52 13.90
C VAL A 95 -13.48 15.01 13.39
N ARG A 96 -13.42 15.47 12.13
CA ARG A 96 -12.19 15.90 11.45
C ARG A 96 -11.88 17.38 11.66
N ASN A 97 -12.83 18.12 12.24
CA ASN A 97 -12.79 19.56 12.48
C ASN A 97 -12.57 20.36 11.18
N VAL A 98 -13.41 20.10 10.18
CA VAL A 98 -13.34 20.69 8.83
C VAL A 98 -14.70 21.18 8.39
N GLU A 99 -14.75 21.93 7.29
CA GLU A 99 -16.00 22.35 6.63
C GLU A 99 -15.97 21.93 5.16
N PHE A 100 -17.07 21.39 4.64
CA PHE A 100 -17.29 21.26 3.21
C PHE A 100 -17.90 22.55 2.65
N ASP A 101 -17.41 22.99 1.50
CA ASP A 101 -17.91 24.19 0.82
C ASP A 101 -19.06 23.89 -0.15
N ARG A 102 -19.30 22.60 -0.44
CA ARG A 102 -20.29 22.11 -1.39
C ARG A 102 -20.54 20.61 -1.21
N ARG A 103 -21.73 20.15 -1.62
CA ARG A 103 -22.10 18.73 -1.62
C ARG A 103 -21.13 17.85 -2.42
N VAL A 104 -20.94 16.62 -1.98
CA VAL A 104 -20.22 15.57 -2.72
C VAL A 104 -21.20 14.66 -3.47
N PRO A 105 -21.18 14.60 -4.81
CA PRO A 105 -21.94 13.61 -5.57
C PRO A 105 -21.56 12.18 -5.20
N VAL A 106 -22.56 11.30 -5.12
CA VAL A 106 -22.35 9.87 -4.83
C VAL A 106 -23.11 9.04 -5.86
N SER A 107 -22.42 8.09 -6.48
CA SER A 107 -23.04 7.02 -7.28
C SER A 107 -22.75 5.65 -6.68
N ILE A 108 -23.65 4.71 -6.94
CA ILE A 108 -23.54 3.33 -6.49
C ILE A 108 -23.48 2.46 -7.74
N LEU A 109 -22.46 1.61 -7.82
CA LEU A 109 -22.25 0.65 -8.90
C LEU A 109 -22.30 -0.76 -8.36
N SER A 110 -22.84 -1.69 -9.14
CA SER A 110 -22.61 -3.10 -8.88
C SER A 110 -21.16 -3.47 -9.18
N ARG A 111 -20.67 -4.53 -8.51
CA ARG A 111 -19.32 -5.05 -8.77
C ARG A 111 -19.12 -5.51 -10.23
N GLU A 112 -20.17 -5.99 -10.89
CA GLU A 112 -20.13 -6.36 -12.30
C GLU A 112 -19.90 -5.12 -13.20
N GLU A 113 -20.69 -4.06 -13.00
CA GLU A 113 -20.52 -2.80 -13.74
C GLU A 113 -19.15 -2.16 -13.50
N TYR A 114 -18.62 -2.25 -12.26
CA TYR A 114 -17.28 -1.76 -11.95
C TYR A 114 -16.20 -2.51 -12.77
N ARG A 115 -16.28 -3.85 -12.85
CA ARG A 115 -15.34 -4.67 -13.64
C ARG A 115 -15.39 -4.35 -15.13
N GLU A 116 -16.59 -4.16 -15.69
CA GLU A 116 -16.75 -3.79 -17.10
C GLU A 116 -16.14 -2.43 -17.42
N ARG A 117 -16.21 -1.46 -16.49
CA ARG A 117 -15.57 -0.15 -16.66
C ARG A 117 -14.05 -0.22 -16.60
N GLN A 118 -13.50 -1.10 -15.76
CA GLN A 118 -12.05 -1.24 -15.58
C GLN A 118 -11.37 -1.88 -16.81
N SER A 119 -12.02 -2.86 -17.44
CA SER A 119 -11.47 -3.57 -18.61
C SER A 119 -11.40 -2.72 -19.89
N GLY A 120 -12.14 -1.62 -19.96
CA GLY A 120 -12.16 -0.72 -21.13
C GLY A 120 -11.02 0.31 -21.22
N GLY A 121 -10.14 0.39 -20.22
CA GLY A 121 -9.17 1.51 -20.06
C GLY A 121 -7.69 1.20 -20.37
N GLY A 122 -7.32 -0.05 -20.65
CA GLY A 122 -5.92 -0.46 -20.76
C GLY A 122 -5.37 -0.39 -22.19
N GLY A 123 -4.83 0.75 -22.61
CA GLY A 123 -4.14 0.84 -23.90
C GLY A 123 -3.36 2.13 -24.06
N GLY A 124 -2.04 2.08 -23.87
CA GLY A 124 -1.13 3.21 -24.15
C GLY A 124 -0.15 3.57 -23.03
N GLY A 125 0.27 2.60 -22.21
CA GLY A 125 1.27 2.79 -21.17
C GLY A 125 2.70 2.93 -21.71
N ASP A 126 3.59 3.47 -20.88
CA ASP A 126 5.04 3.48 -21.11
C ASP A 126 5.58 2.05 -20.86
N GLU A 127 5.99 1.36 -21.93
CA GLU A 127 6.47 -0.03 -21.89
C GLU A 127 7.64 -0.19 -20.91
N ALA A 128 8.59 0.75 -20.88
CA ALA A 128 9.71 0.71 -19.94
C ALA A 128 9.27 0.93 -18.49
N ALA A 129 8.13 1.59 -18.25
CA ALA A 129 7.54 1.67 -16.91
C ALA A 129 6.81 0.38 -16.53
N ALA A 130 6.14 -0.27 -17.49
CA ALA A 130 5.50 -1.57 -17.29
C ALA A 130 6.52 -2.66 -16.95
N THR A 131 7.61 -2.77 -17.72
CA THR A 131 8.70 -3.73 -17.46
C THR A 131 9.33 -3.51 -16.09
N ARG A 132 9.65 -2.25 -15.73
CA ARG A 132 10.19 -1.94 -14.40
C ARG A 132 9.23 -2.28 -13.25
N GLU A 133 7.92 -2.16 -13.48
CA GLU A 133 6.92 -2.56 -12.48
C GLU A 133 6.82 -4.08 -12.35
N ALA A 134 6.78 -4.82 -13.47
CA ALA A 134 6.77 -6.27 -13.47
C ALA A 134 7.99 -6.85 -12.74
N VAL A 135 9.19 -6.39 -13.12
CA VAL A 135 10.46 -6.79 -12.49
C VAL A 135 10.51 -6.42 -11.00
N ARG A 136 9.89 -5.32 -10.57
CA ARG A 136 9.77 -5.00 -9.14
C ARG A 136 8.94 -6.06 -8.41
N LEU A 137 7.76 -6.40 -8.93
CA LEU A 137 6.87 -7.37 -8.27
C LEU A 137 7.46 -8.78 -8.25
N GLU A 138 8.21 -9.13 -9.29
CA GLU A 138 9.00 -10.35 -9.38
C GLU A 138 10.12 -10.37 -8.34
N ALA A 139 10.92 -9.31 -8.24
CA ALA A 139 11.99 -9.20 -7.24
C ALA A 139 11.48 -9.27 -5.79
N LEU A 140 10.22 -8.89 -5.56
CA LEU A 140 9.52 -9.00 -4.27
C LEU A 140 8.84 -10.36 -4.07
N PHE A 141 8.96 -11.30 -5.02
CA PHE A 141 8.30 -12.60 -5.01
C PHE A 141 6.77 -12.52 -4.84
N LEU A 142 6.13 -11.50 -5.42
CA LEU A 142 4.69 -11.29 -5.36
C LEU A 142 3.97 -11.70 -6.65
N VAL A 143 4.60 -11.47 -7.80
CA VAL A 143 4.09 -11.87 -9.12
C VAL A 143 5.24 -12.47 -9.92
N GLY A 144 5.06 -13.70 -10.42
CA GLY A 144 6.09 -14.39 -11.21
C GLY A 144 6.20 -13.89 -12.65
N GLU A 145 7.32 -14.21 -13.30
CA GLU A 145 7.66 -13.78 -14.68
C GLU A 145 6.61 -14.20 -15.74
N SER A 146 5.92 -15.32 -15.51
CA SER A 146 4.91 -15.85 -16.44
C SER A 146 3.52 -15.21 -16.29
N THR A 147 3.34 -14.34 -15.31
CA THR A 147 2.05 -13.72 -14.96
C THR A 147 2.03 -12.26 -15.41
N ASP A 148 0.94 -11.82 -16.05
CA ASP A 148 0.78 -10.41 -16.38
C ASP A 148 0.57 -9.58 -15.10
N ALA A 149 1.61 -8.85 -14.71
CA ALA A 149 1.62 -8.03 -13.50
C ALA A 149 0.52 -6.95 -13.48
N GLN A 150 0.13 -6.40 -14.63
CA GLN A 150 -0.91 -5.37 -14.69
C GLN A 150 -2.29 -5.99 -14.52
N GLU A 151 -2.53 -7.13 -15.16
CA GLU A 151 -3.76 -7.90 -15.00
C GLU A 151 -3.92 -8.35 -13.54
N GLU A 152 -2.89 -8.93 -12.94
CA GLU A 152 -2.93 -9.43 -11.55
C GLU A 152 -3.18 -8.30 -10.52
N GLN A 153 -2.56 -7.14 -10.71
CA GLN A 153 -2.84 -5.94 -9.91
C GLN A 153 -4.28 -5.45 -10.08
N ALA A 154 -4.78 -5.44 -11.33
CA ALA A 154 -6.14 -5.01 -11.64
C ALA A 154 -7.19 -5.95 -11.04
N GLU A 155 -6.96 -7.26 -11.10
CA GLU A 155 -7.81 -8.29 -10.49
C GLU A 155 -7.80 -8.19 -8.96
N THR A 156 -6.62 -8.07 -8.35
CA THR A 156 -6.47 -7.91 -6.90
C THR A 156 -7.22 -6.68 -6.39
N ARG A 157 -7.12 -5.54 -7.08
CA ARG A 157 -7.89 -4.33 -6.75
C ARG A 157 -9.39 -4.53 -6.92
N SER A 158 -9.80 -5.15 -8.03
CA SER A 158 -11.22 -5.39 -8.33
C SER A 158 -11.90 -6.32 -7.33
N ALA A 159 -11.15 -7.28 -6.78
CA ALA A 159 -11.61 -8.17 -5.73
C ALA A 159 -11.79 -7.46 -4.38
N SER A 160 -11.03 -6.39 -4.11
CA SER A 160 -10.93 -5.78 -2.77
C SER A 160 -11.65 -4.44 -2.62
N VAL A 161 -11.89 -3.70 -3.71
CA VAL A 161 -12.51 -2.36 -3.64
C VAL A 161 -13.95 -2.39 -3.12
N GLN A 162 -14.27 -1.46 -2.22
CA GLN A 162 -15.62 -1.20 -1.68
C GLN A 162 -16.18 0.17 -2.06
N GLY A 163 -15.30 1.15 -2.27
CA GLY A 163 -15.64 2.52 -2.66
C GLY A 163 -14.38 3.26 -3.10
N PHE A 164 -14.56 4.40 -3.76
CA PHE A 164 -13.49 5.35 -4.03
C PHE A 164 -14.05 6.73 -4.39
N TYR A 165 -13.36 7.78 -4.00
CA TYR A 165 -13.54 9.13 -4.50
C TYR A 165 -12.68 9.36 -5.75
N SER A 166 -13.27 9.95 -6.79
CA SER A 166 -12.58 10.34 -8.01
C SER A 166 -12.40 11.85 -8.06
N PRO A 167 -11.18 12.40 -7.82
CA PRO A 167 -10.94 13.83 -7.89
C PRO A 167 -11.18 14.47 -9.26
N ASN A 168 -11.06 13.69 -10.34
CA ASN A 168 -11.32 14.20 -11.69
C ASN A 168 -12.82 14.36 -11.97
N ALA A 169 -13.63 13.42 -11.48
CA ALA A 169 -15.08 13.50 -11.58
C ALA A 169 -15.71 14.37 -10.49
N ASP A 170 -14.96 14.62 -9.40
CA ASP A 170 -15.46 15.22 -8.16
C ASP A 170 -16.68 14.46 -7.64
N GLU A 171 -16.56 13.12 -7.54
CA GLU A 171 -17.65 12.19 -7.23
C GLU A 171 -17.14 10.97 -6.45
N ILE A 172 -17.92 10.50 -5.47
CA ILE A 172 -17.73 9.22 -4.79
C ILE A 172 -18.47 8.12 -5.55
N THR A 173 -17.81 7.00 -5.77
CA THR A 173 -18.40 5.76 -6.27
C THR A 173 -18.36 4.70 -5.17
N ILE A 174 -19.52 4.17 -4.77
CA ILE A 174 -19.62 3.01 -3.87
C ILE A 174 -19.84 1.74 -4.70
N VAL A 175 -19.07 0.70 -4.43
CA VAL A 175 -19.16 -0.61 -5.12
C VAL A 175 -19.96 -1.58 -4.25
N ALA A 176 -21.24 -1.73 -4.57
CA ALA A 176 -22.15 -2.61 -3.84
C ALA A 176 -22.08 -4.07 -4.34
N PRO A 177 -22.28 -5.05 -3.43
CA PRO A 177 -22.30 -6.47 -3.80
C PRO A 177 -23.54 -6.86 -4.63
N SER A 178 -24.58 -6.03 -4.63
CA SER A 178 -25.81 -6.25 -5.40
C SER A 178 -26.24 -4.98 -6.14
N SER A 179 -27.19 -5.11 -7.06
CA SER A 179 -27.81 -3.97 -7.76
C SER A 179 -28.77 -3.17 -6.89
N THR A 180 -29.09 -3.62 -5.66
CA THR A 180 -29.85 -2.82 -4.69
C THR A 180 -28.90 -1.81 -4.05
N PRO A 181 -29.13 -0.50 -4.22
CA PRO A 181 -28.21 0.53 -3.75
C PRO A 181 -28.24 0.62 -2.23
N THR A 182 -27.24 0.03 -1.58
CA THR A 182 -26.97 0.22 -0.15
C THR A 182 -25.69 1.03 0.04
N VAL A 183 -25.62 1.78 1.14
CA VAL A 183 -24.45 2.54 1.54
C VAL A 183 -24.16 2.19 3.00
N ASP A 184 -22.89 1.95 3.30
CA ASP A 184 -22.38 1.92 4.68
C ASP A 184 -21.86 3.33 5.00
N GLU A 185 -22.42 3.96 6.03
CA GLU A 185 -22.06 5.34 6.41
C GLU A 185 -20.62 5.50 6.89
N VAL A 186 -19.97 4.43 7.37
CA VAL A 186 -18.55 4.47 7.76
C VAL A 186 -17.68 4.49 6.50
N THR A 187 -17.97 3.64 5.52
CA THR A 187 -17.35 3.68 4.18
C THR A 187 -17.58 5.05 3.53
N LEU A 188 -18.80 5.57 3.57
CA LEU A 188 -19.07 6.90 3.01
C LEU A 188 -18.30 8.02 3.73
N ALA A 189 -18.17 7.96 5.06
CA ALA A 189 -17.38 8.92 5.81
C ALA A 189 -15.90 8.90 5.40
N HIS A 190 -15.33 7.72 5.17
CA HIS A 190 -13.97 7.58 4.66
C HIS A 190 -13.81 8.27 3.29
N GLU A 191 -14.71 7.99 2.34
CA GLU A 191 -14.66 8.59 0.99
C GLU A 191 -14.89 10.10 0.99
N LEU A 192 -15.70 10.61 1.93
CA LEU A 192 -15.89 12.04 2.12
C LEU A 192 -14.63 12.75 2.62
N VAL A 193 -13.77 12.07 3.39
CA VAL A 193 -12.46 12.63 3.75
C VAL A 193 -11.58 12.78 2.52
N HIS A 194 -11.59 11.85 1.57
CA HIS A 194 -10.90 12.03 0.30
C HIS A 194 -11.47 13.22 -0.49
N ALA A 195 -12.79 13.37 -0.53
CA ALA A 195 -13.39 14.54 -1.16
C ALA A 195 -12.85 15.84 -0.53
N TYR A 196 -12.78 15.92 0.80
CA TYR A 196 -12.17 17.06 1.51
C TYR A 196 -10.69 17.27 1.14
N GLN A 197 -9.89 16.19 1.15
CA GLN A 197 -8.45 16.26 0.88
C GLN A 197 -8.12 16.81 -0.51
N PHE A 198 -8.94 16.49 -1.52
CA PHE A 198 -8.65 16.79 -2.93
C PHE A 198 -9.43 18.00 -3.49
N ARG A 199 -10.39 18.59 -2.77
CA ARG A 199 -11.17 19.76 -3.22
C ARG A 199 -10.48 21.11 -3.02
N GLY A 200 -9.25 21.12 -2.52
CA GLY A 200 -8.42 22.32 -2.35
C GLY A 200 -8.43 22.87 -0.92
N ASN A 201 -8.99 22.13 0.03
CA ASN A 201 -9.02 22.49 1.45
C ASN A 201 -7.66 22.26 2.14
N LEU A 202 -6.81 21.40 1.56
CA LEU A 202 -5.45 21.11 2.02
C LEU A 202 -4.42 21.50 0.95
N ASP A 203 -3.26 21.98 1.38
CA ASP A 203 -2.10 22.21 0.50
C ASP A 203 -1.32 20.90 0.31
N VAL A 204 -1.89 20.00 -0.48
CA VAL A 204 -1.31 18.67 -0.76
C VAL A 204 -0.13 18.80 -1.72
N ARG A 205 1.07 18.61 -1.20
CA ARG A 205 2.31 18.61 -1.97
C ARG A 205 2.57 17.22 -2.55
N PHE A 206 2.28 17.09 -3.85
CA PHE A 206 2.75 15.95 -4.64
C PHE A 206 4.20 16.18 -5.09
N PRO A 207 5.15 15.28 -4.77
CA PRO A 207 6.50 15.37 -5.32
C PRO A 207 6.45 15.33 -6.85
N GLN A 208 7.37 16.01 -7.53
CA GLN A 208 7.31 16.15 -9.00
C GLN A 208 7.66 14.87 -9.75
N SER A 209 8.50 14.02 -9.17
CA SER A 209 8.92 12.74 -9.73
C SER A 209 9.16 11.77 -8.57
N PRO A 210 8.09 11.41 -7.84
CA PRO A 210 8.23 10.66 -6.62
C PRO A 210 8.74 9.25 -6.92
N THR A 211 9.57 8.73 -6.04
CA THR A 211 9.89 7.30 -6.02
C THR A 211 8.63 6.47 -5.69
N ARG A 212 8.71 5.13 -5.80
CA ARG A 212 7.57 4.28 -5.40
C ARG A 212 7.34 4.37 -3.90
N ASP A 213 8.41 4.39 -3.11
CA ASP A 213 8.32 4.54 -1.67
C ASP A 213 7.76 5.91 -1.23
N GLU A 214 8.17 7.01 -1.86
CA GLU A 214 7.60 8.35 -1.61
C GLU A 214 6.09 8.39 -1.93
N GLN A 215 5.66 7.73 -3.03
CA GLN A 215 4.23 7.59 -3.35
C GLN A 215 3.50 6.83 -2.24
N ARG A 216 4.10 5.73 -1.75
CA ARG A 216 3.52 4.89 -0.72
C ARG A 216 3.40 5.62 0.62
N ALA A 217 4.40 6.38 1.01
CA ALA A 217 4.38 7.22 2.21
C ALA A 217 3.28 8.30 2.14
N LEU A 218 3.14 8.97 0.99
CA LEU A 218 2.08 9.95 0.77
C LEU A 218 0.69 9.31 0.82
N VAL A 219 0.50 8.14 0.20
CA VAL A 219 -0.76 7.41 0.28
C VAL A 219 -1.06 6.97 1.71
N ALA A 220 -0.06 6.54 2.49
CA ALA A 220 -0.26 6.21 3.90
C ALA A 220 -0.74 7.40 4.74
N LEU A 221 -0.29 8.64 4.45
CA LEU A 221 -0.87 9.84 5.07
C LEU A 221 -2.34 10.03 4.65
N ILE A 222 -2.63 9.91 3.35
CA ILE A 222 -3.98 10.11 2.79
C ILE A 222 -4.99 9.10 3.38
N GLU A 223 -4.67 7.81 3.32
CA GLU A 223 -5.48 6.72 3.87
C GLU A 223 -5.53 6.76 5.39
N GLY A 224 -4.40 7.09 6.04
CA GLY A 224 -4.34 7.20 7.49
C GLY A 224 -5.29 8.26 8.06
N ASP A 225 -5.43 9.40 7.37
CA ASP A 225 -6.37 10.45 7.78
C ASP A 225 -7.82 10.01 7.60
N ALA A 226 -8.14 9.36 6.48
CA ALA A 226 -9.46 8.80 6.22
C ALA A 226 -9.83 7.67 7.21
N ASN A 227 -8.92 6.72 7.46
CA ASN A 227 -9.08 5.66 8.45
C ASN A 227 -9.31 6.21 9.86
N PHE A 228 -8.57 7.24 10.25
CA PHE A 228 -8.69 7.80 11.60
C PHE A 228 -10.06 8.46 11.79
N VAL A 229 -10.59 9.10 10.75
CA VAL A 229 -11.95 9.66 10.74
C VAL A 229 -13.00 8.56 10.72
N ASP A 230 -12.87 7.58 9.83
CA ASP A 230 -13.84 6.49 9.71
C ASP A 230 -13.95 5.69 11.01
N ARG A 231 -12.84 5.47 11.73
CA ARG A 231 -12.86 4.77 13.01
C ARG A 231 -13.57 5.57 14.07
N GLN A 232 -13.36 6.88 14.13
CA GLN A 232 -14.10 7.73 15.05
C GLN A 232 -15.61 7.74 14.73
N VAL A 233 -15.99 7.67 13.46
CA VAL A 233 -17.40 7.53 13.07
C VAL A 233 -17.93 6.15 13.50
N ARG A 234 -17.20 5.08 13.17
CA ARG A 234 -17.53 3.68 13.52
C ARG A 234 -17.72 3.48 15.02
N GLU A 235 -16.82 4.01 15.84
CA GLU A 235 -16.88 3.94 17.31
C GLU A 235 -18.11 4.64 17.90
N ARG A 236 -18.67 5.63 17.18
CA ARG A 236 -19.89 6.35 17.58
C ARG A 236 -21.15 5.69 17.04
N CYS A 237 -21.06 4.96 15.93
CA CYS A 237 -22.17 4.15 15.43
C CYS A 237 -22.62 3.15 16.50
N GLY A 238 -23.93 2.97 16.67
CA GLY A 238 -24.53 2.02 17.62
C GLY A 238 -24.49 2.45 19.10
N ALA A 239 -23.69 3.46 19.45
CA ALA A 239 -23.65 4.06 20.78
C ALA A 239 -24.27 5.46 20.79
N GLU A 240 -23.68 6.40 20.06
CA GLU A 240 -24.08 7.81 19.98
C GLU A 240 -24.89 8.10 18.71
N TRP A 241 -24.60 7.39 17.62
CA TRP A 241 -25.13 7.66 16.29
C TRP A 241 -25.83 6.44 15.68
N ALA A 242 -26.99 6.67 15.08
CA ALA A 242 -27.64 5.71 14.20
C ALA A 242 -27.00 5.80 12.80
N CYS A 243 -26.24 4.78 12.41
CA CYS A 243 -25.52 4.74 11.14
C CYS A 243 -26.23 3.84 10.13
N VAL A 244 -26.45 4.35 8.92
CA VAL A 244 -27.07 3.57 7.84
C VAL A 244 -26.10 2.53 7.30
N GLY A 245 -26.60 1.31 7.08
CA GLY A 245 -25.83 0.19 6.53
C GLY A 245 -24.77 -0.40 7.46
N HIS A 246 -24.54 0.22 8.61
CA HIS A 246 -23.55 -0.20 9.59
C HIS A 246 -24.22 -0.92 10.76
N GLU A 247 -24.33 -2.25 10.65
CA GLU A 247 -24.85 -3.10 11.73
C GLU A 247 -23.80 -3.21 12.84
N THR A 248 -24.02 -2.51 13.95
CA THR A 248 -23.16 -2.63 15.13
C THR A 248 -23.50 -3.89 15.89
N GLY A 249 -22.71 -4.95 15.69
CA GLY A 249 -22.58 -6.10 16.60
C GLY A 249 -23.84 -6.49 17.37
N GLY A 250 -24.84 -7.00 16.66
CA GLY A 250 -26.07 -7.53 17.25
C GLY A 250 -26.67 -8.58 16.32
N GLU A 251 -26.40 -9.84 16.65
CA GLU A 251 -26.82 -11.06 15.95
C GLU A 251 -26.04 -11.39 14.67
N GLU A 252 -25.38 -12.54 14.72
CA GLU A 252 -24.74 -13.22 13.60
C GLU A 252 -25.71 -13.33 12.41
N SER A 253 -25.60 -12.41 11.46
CA SER A 253 -25.80 -12.80 10.07
C SER A 253 -24.54 -13.56 9.67
N THR A 254 -24.65 -14.89 9.67
CA THR A 254 -23.78 -15.77 8.90
C THR A 254 -23.90 -15.39 7.43
N SER A 255 -23.20 -14.34 7.02
CA SER A 255 -22.85 -14.09 5.63
C SER A 255 -21.77 -15.10 5.30
N ASP A 256 -22.21 -16.22 4.72
CA ASP A 256 -21.40 -17.28 4.16
C ASP A 256 -20.36 -16.67 3.20
N GLY A 257 -19.12 -16.56 3.68
CA GLY A 257 -18.01 -15.92 2.97
C GLY A 257 -16.63 -16.19 3.60
N GLY A 258 -16.57 -16.95 4.69
CA GLY A 258 -15.34 -17.43 5.29
C GLY A 258 -15.31 -18.95 5.24
N THR A 259 -14.52 -19.52 4.33
CA THR A 259 -14.27 -20.95 4.33
C THR A 259 -13.47 -21.30 5.58
N THR A 260 -14.10 -22.01 6.50
CA THR A 260 -13.41 -22.71 7.59
C THR A 260 -12.46 -23.72 6.97
N ALA A 261 -11.16 -23.53 7.21
CA ALA A 261 -10.16 -24.57 7.00
C ALA A 261 -10.29 -25.60 8.12
N ASP A 262 -11.17 -26.57 7.94
CA ASP A 262 -11.13 -27.84 8.66
C ASP A 262 -11.35 -28.96 7.64
N GLY A 263 -10.31 -29.75 7.40
CA GLY A 263 -10.36 -30.88 6.49
C GLY A 263 -11.07 -32.07 7.11
N ASP A 264 -12.07 -32.63 6.40
CA ASP A 264 -12.25 -34.07 6.25
C ASP A 264 -13.27 -34.39 5.12
N GLY A 265 -12.88 -35.32 4.25
CA GLY A 265 -13.73 -36.33 3.59
C GLY A 265 -14.97 -35.95 2.77
N GLY A 266 -14.79 -35.91 1.44
CA GLY A 266 -15.57 -36.72 0.48
C GLY A 266 -17.04 -36.39 0.20
N GLY A 267 -17.33 -35.95 -1.04
CA GLY A 267 -18.67 -36.01 -1.62
C GLY A 267 -18.81 -35.18 -2.89
N GLU A 268 -18.79 -35.84 -4.05
CA GLU A 268 -19.28 -35.27 -5.31
C GLU A 268 -20.80 -35.10 -5.25
N GLU A 269 -21.33 -33.95 -5.69
CA GLU A 269 -22.35 -33.83 -6.76
C GLU A 269 -22.97 -32.41 -6.82
N GLY A 270 -22.86 -31.79 -8.00
CA GLY A 270 -23.98 -31.13 -8.67
C GLY A 270 -24.62 -29.88 -8.05
N GLY A 271 -23.98 -28.72 -8.24
CA GLY A 271 -24.64 -27.41 -8.14
C GLY A 271 -24.06 -26.47 -9.19
N SER A 272 -24.91 -25.83 -9.99
CA SER A 272 -24.52 -24.81 -10.97
C SER A 272 -23.90 -23.60 -10.23
N GLY A 273 -22.59 -23.63 -10.07
CA GLY A 273 -21.84 -22.62 -9.32
C GLY A 273 -21.74 -21.32 -10.10
N ALA A 274 -22.21 -20.23 -9.51
CA ALA A 274 -21.58 -18.94 -9.76
C ALA A 274 -20.08 -19.14 -9.47
N ALA A 275 -19.21 -18.87 -10.43
CA ALA A 275 -17.77 -18.97 -10.22
C ALA A 275 -17.42 -18.15 -8.97
N ALA A 276 -16.85 -18.79 -7.95
CA ALA A 276 -16.28 -18.06 -6.83
C ALA A 276 -15.32 -17.03 -7.43
N ALA A 277 -15.45 -15.75 -7.05
CA ALA A 277 -14.53 -14.73 -7.51
C ALA A 277 -13.09 -15.21 -7.22
N PRO A 278 -12.14 -15.03 -8.15
CA PRO A 278 -10.74 -15.38 -7.90
C PRO A 278 -10.30 -14.75 -6.57
N ARG A 279 -9.62 -15.53 -5.72
CA ARG A 279 -9.03 -14.98 -4.50
C ARG A 279 -7.97 -13.95 -4.93
N PRO A 280 -7.90 -12.77 -4.31
CA PRO A 280 -6.85 -11.81 -4.63
C PRO A 280 -5.47 -12.42 -4.37
N ASN A 281 -4.47 -12.03 -5.18
CA ASN A 281 -3.08 -12.32 -4.84
C ASN A 281 -2.77 -11.65 -3.50
N MET A 282 -2.48 -12.47 -2.49
CA MET A 282 -2.36 -11.97 -1.12
C MET A 282 -1.11 -11.12 -0.92
N GLY A 283 -0.02 -11.38 -1.66
CA GLY A 283 1.16 -10.52 -1.66
C GLY A 283 0.84 -9.11 -2.17
N LEU A 284 0.13 -9.00 -3.29
CA LEU A 284 -0.32 -7.72 -3.84
C LEU A 284 -1.38 -7.04 -2.95
N TYR A 285 -2.25 -7.81 -2.31
CA TYR A 285 -3.21 -7.29 -1.34
C TYR A 285 -2.48 -6.67 -0.16
N LEU A 286 -1.55 -7.38 0.47
CA LEU A 286 -0.74 -6.85 1.57
C LEU A 286 0.03 -5.61 1.13
N LEU A 287 0.67 -5.65 -0.05
CA LEU A 287 1.36 -4.50 -0.61
C LEU A 287 0.44 -3.27 -0.72
N SER A 288 -0.81 -3.47 -1.14
CA SER A 288 -1.82 -2.41 -1.27
C SER A 288 -2.41 -2.00 0.07
N TYR A 289 -2.33 -2.86 1.08
CA TYR A 289 -2.93 -2.69 2.40
C TYR A 289 -2.02 -1.93 3.39
N PHE A 290 -0.71 -1.83 3.11
CA PHE A 290 0.24 -1.06 3.92
C PHE A 290 -0.26 0.34 4.36
N PRO A 291 -0.77 1.20 3.44
CA PRO A 291 -1.26 2.53 3.81
C PRO A 291 -2.35 2.51 4.89
N TYR A 292 -3.21 1.50 4.85
CA TYR A 292 -4.32 1.35 5.79
C TYR A 292 -3.85 0.85 7.16
N ALA A 293 -2.85 -0.04 7.16
CA ALA A 293 -2.30 -0.63 8.38
C ALA A 293 -1.48 0.36 9.20
N GLU A 294 -0.56 1.09 8.56
CA GLU A 294 0.43 1.93 9.27
C GLU A 294 0.08 3.43 9.27
N GLY A 295 -0.67 3.88 8.25
CA GLY A 295 -1.01 5.29 8.07
C GLY A 295 -1.85 5.86 9.19
N GLU A 296 -2.83 5.09 9.69
CA GLU A 296 -3.73 5.58 10.73
C GLU A 296 -2.98 5.87 12.04
N ALA A 297 -2.11 4.95 12.45
CA ALA A 297 -1.30 5.13 13.66
C ALA A 297 -0.31 6.32 13.51
N TYR A 298 0.14 6.62 12.28
CA TYR A 298 1.00 7.77 12.00
C TYR A 298 0.23 9.09 12.13
N VAL A 299 -0.99 9.15 11.61
CA VAL A 299 -1.90 10.30 11.77
C VAL A 299 -2.33 10.46 13.23
N ALA A 300 -2.69 9.38 13.91
CA ALA A 300 -3.07 9.38 15.32
C ALA A 300 -1.97 9.98 16.21
N ALA A 301 -0.73 9.51 16.04
CA ALA A 301 0.42 10.02 16.79
C ALA A 301 0.70 11.50 16.51
N THR A 302 0.51 11.95 15.26
CA THR A 302 0.67 13.37 14.90
C THR A 302 -0.44 14.24 15.51
N LYS A 303 -1.69 13.78 15.44
CA LYS A 303 -2.83 14.46 16.04
C LYS A 303 -2.71 14.55 17.56
N GLU A 304 -2.21 13.52 18.23
CA GLU A 304 -1.96 13.55 19.68
C GLU A 304 -0.97 14.65 20.07
N ARG A 305 0.09 14.86 19.26
CA ARG A 305 1.11 15.88 19.54
C ARG A 305 0.68 17.32 19.26
N GLY A 306 -0.14 17.55 18.24
CA GLY A 306 -0.40 18.92 17.76
C GLY A 306 -1.79 19.17 17.15
N GLY A 307 -2.74 18.25 17.38
CA GLY A 307 -4.11 18.35 16.87
C GLY A 307 -4.20 18.27 15.34
N TRP A 308 -5.37 18.62 14.80
CA TRP A 308 -5.63 18.60 13.36
C TRP A 308 -4.75 19.57 12.56
N ALA A 309 -4.28 20.66 13.17
CA ALA A 309 -3.35 21.58 12.53
C ALA A 309 -2.00 20.90 12.21
N ALA A 310 -1.50 20.03 13.09
CA ALA A 310 -0.28 19.27 12.84
C ALA A 310 -0.48 18.23 11.72
N VAL A 311 -1.64 17.54 11.69
CA VAL A 311 -1.98 16.61 10.60
C VAL A 311 -2.07 17.35 9.25
N ASN A 312 -2.75 18.50 9.22
CA ASN A 312 -2.87 19.31 8.00
C ASN A 312 -1.50 19.77 7.48
N ALA A 313 -0.54 20.06 8.37
CA ALA A 313 0.81 20.47 7.99
C ALA A 313 1.60 19.35 7.28
N LEU A 314 1.33 18.08 7.57
CA LEU A 314 1.97 16.94 6.90
C LEU A 314 1.67 16.92 5.41
N TYR A 315 0.53 17.44 4.96
CA TYR A 315 0.21 17.46 3.53
C TYR A 315 1.13 18.39 2.72
N SER A 316 1.69 19.43 3.36
CA SER A 316 2.64 20.35 2.71
C SER A 316 4.09 19.88 2.78
N ASP A 317 4.38 18.96 3.72
CA ASP A 317 5.69 18.36 3.95
C ASP A 317 5.53 16.87 4.35
N PRO A 318 5.13 16.00 3.41
CA PRO A 318 4.84 14.61 3.72
C PRO A 318 6.13 13.82 3.97
N ALA A 319 6.00 12.69 4.68
CA ALA A 319 7.07 11.72 4.83
C ALA A 319 7.65 11.28 3.47
N ALA A 320 8.96 11.06 3.44
CA ALA A 320 9.73 10.70 2.26
C ALA A 320 9.86 9.18 2.06
N SER A 321 9.53 8.36 3.05
CA SER A 321 9.64 6.91 2.98
C SER A 321 8.56 6.18 3.78
N SER A 322 8.31 4.93 3.43
CA SER A 322 7.47 4.04 4.24
C SER A 322 8.08 3.77 5.62
N GLU A 323 9.41 3.75 5.73
CA GLU A 323 10.13 3.65 7.01
C GLU A 323 9.68 4.74 8.01
N GLN A 324 9.63 5.99 7.56
CA GLN A 324 9.17 7.11 8.40
C GLN A 324 7.72 6.95 8.86
N ILE A 325 6.88 6.27 8.07
CA ILE A 325 5.50 5.95 8.46
C ILE A 325 5.47 4.83 9.50
N ILE A 326 6.19 3.72 9.25
CA ILE A 326 6.27 2.53 10.11
C ILE A 326 6.80 2.91 11.49
N HIS A 327 7.95 3.58 11.53
CA HIS A 327 8.69 3.88 12.77
C HIS A 327 8.34 5.24 13.36
N ARG A 328 7.57 6.07 12.64
CA ARG A 328 7.11 7.40 13.09
C ARG A 328 8.28 8.32 13.46
N ASN A 329 9.37 8.22 12.72
CA ASN A 329 10.61 8.98 12.87
C ASN A 329 10.76 10.02 11.73
N ASP A 330 11.90 10.72 11.73
CA ASP A 330 12.32 11.66 10.68
C ASP A 330 13.65 11.24 10.04
N ASP A 331 13.92 9.93 10.04
CA ASP A 331 15.20 9.38 9.54
C ASP A 331 15.38 9.67 8.04
N ALA A 332 16.62 10.00 7.66
CA ALA A 332 16.90 10.50 6.33
C ALA A 332 17.14 9.34 5.34
N VAL A 333 16.40 9.35 4.23
CA VAL A 333 16.58 8.36 3.15
C VAL A 333 17.90 8.59 2.42
N GLU A 334 18.76 7.58 2.39
CA GLU A 334 20.00 7.55 1.62
C GLU A 334 19.73 7.31 0.12
N SER A 335 20.33 8.13 -0.74
CA SER A 335 20.28 7.91 -2.19
C SER A 335 21.19 6.75 -2.59
N VAL A 336 20.59 5.66 -3.07
CA VAL A 336 21.31 4.50 -3.59
C VAL A 336 21.34 4.57 -5.12
N SER A 337 22.50 4.28 -5.71
CA SER A 337 22.65 4.12 -7.15
C SER A 337 23.44 2.87 -7.51
N VAL A 338 23.09 2.29 -8.66
CA VAL A 338 23.79 1.15 -9.24
C VAL A 338 24.31 1.59 -10.60
N PRO A 339 25.65 1.72 -10.78
CA PRO A 339 26.24 1.97 -12.09
C PRO A 339 25.81 0.89 -13.07
N ASP A 340 25.50 1.31 -14.30
CA ASP A 340 25.23 0.34 -15.34
C ASP A 340 26.52 -0.36 -15.77
N ARG A 341 26.49 -1.69 -15.73
CA ARG A 341 27.61 -2.57 -16.06
C ARG A 341 27.17 -3.74 -16.92
N SER A 342 25.98 -3.67 -17.53
CA SER A 342 25.55 -4.77 -18.37
C SER A 342 26.44 -4.92 -19.59
N SER A 343 26.53 -6.16 -20.07
CA SER A 343 27.27 -6.58 -21.24
C SER A 343 26.48 -7.63 -22.02
N GLY A 344 27.10 -8.19 -23.06
CA GLY A 344 26.42 -9.14 -23.93
C GLY A 344 25.24 -8.49 -24.64
N GLU A 345 24.09 -9.16 -24.57
CA GLU A 345 22.81 -8.72 -25.16
C GLU A 345 21.90 -8.02 -24.14
N TRP A 346 22.39 -7.76 -22.91
CA TRP A 346 21.62 -7.13 -21.84
C TRP A 346 21.73 -5.61 -21.85
N SER A 347 20.59 -4.95 -21.71
CA SER A 347 20.51 -3.50 -21.60
C SER A 347 19.59 -3.06 -20.45
N ARG A 348 19.92 -1.94 -19.82
CA ARG A 348 19.11 -1.40 -18.72
C ARG A 348 17.82 -0.79 -19.25
N VAL A 349 16.70 -1.15 -18.64
CA VAL A 349 15.37 -0.61 -18.95
C VAL A 349 15.23 0.80 -18.39
N GLY A 350 15.42 1.80 -19.26
CA GLY A 350 15.36 3.21 -18.89
C GLY A 350 16.49 3.66 -17.95
N ASN A 351 16.41 4.90 -17.47
CA ASN A 351 17.51 5.54 -16.74
C ASN A 351 17.33 5.58 -15.21
N GLY A 352 16.15 5.24 -14.70
CA GLY A 352 15.76 5.43 -13.30
C GLY A 352 15.49 4.12 -12.58
N GLY A 353 16.16 3.92 -11.44
CA GLY A 353 15.90 2.81 -10.55
C GLY A 353 14.63 3.04 -9.75
N VAL A 354 13.99 1.96 -9.34
CA VAL A 354 12.82 1.97 -8.47
C VAL A 354 13.28 1.85 -7.03
N VAL A 355 12.88 2.80 -6.18
CA VAL A 355 13.07 2.69 -4.72
C VAL A 355 11.85 1.95 -4.19
N ALA A 356 12.04 0.72 -3.70
CA ALA A 356 10.92 -0.10 -3.25
C ALA A 356 10.41 0.37 -1.87
N GLY A 357 11.32 0.66 -0.95
CA GLY A 357 10.99 1.08 0.40
C GLY A 357 10.92 -0.06 1.42
N GLU A 358 10.92 0.28 2.70
CA GLU A 358 10.80 -0.70 3.79
C GLU A 358 9.49 -1.50 3.69
N ALA A 359 8.37 -0.85 3.37
CA ALA A 359 7.07 -1.52 3.24
C ALA A 359 7.07 -2.63 2.16
N ASP A 360 7.68 -2.38 1.00
CA ASP A 360 7.79 -3.39 -0.06
C ASP A 360 8.66 -4.58 0.42
N VAL A 361 9.80 -4.29 1.07
CA VAL A 361 10.70 -5.31 1.63
C VAL A 361 10.00 -6.11 2.72
N ALA A 362 9.25 -5.46 3.61
CA ALA A 362 8.44 -6.12 4.63
C ALA A 362 7.37 -7.02 3.99
N THR A 363 6.65 -6.53 2.97
CA THR A 363 5.64 -7.32 2.26
C THR A 363 6.22 -8.58 1.61
N MET A 364 7.41 -8.49 1.00
CA MET A 364 8.08 -9.65 0.38
C MET A 364 8.22 -10.81 1.39
N PHE A 365 8.54 -10.51 2.64
CA PHE A 365 8.63 -11.53 3.68
C PHE A 365 7.28 -11.89 4.30
N ALA A 366 6.38 -10.92 4.51
CA ALA A 366 5.05 -11.17 5.06
C ALA A 366 4.18 -12.03 4.15
N ALA A 367 4.36 -11.93 2.82
CA ALA A 367 3.60 -12.69 1.83
C ALA A 367 3.75 -14.22 2.02
N THR A 368 4.88 -14.69 2.59
CA THR A 368 5.08 -16.13 2.85
C THR A 368 4.16 -16.68 3.95
N LEU A 369 3.48 -15.83 4.72
CA LEU A 369 2.44 -16.27 5.67
C LEU A 369 1.14 -16.72 4.98
N TYR A 370 0.96 -16.40 3.70
CA TYR A 370 -0.31 -16.52 2.99
C TYR A 370 -0.23 -17.27 1.66
N ASP A 371 0.95 -17.79 1.29
CA ASP A 371 1.10 -18.63 0.11
C ASP A 371 0.96 -20.13 0.46
N ASP A 372 0.91 -20.97 -0.57
CA ASP A 372 0.66 -22.41 -0.42
C ASP A 372 1.93 -23.23 -0.11
N VAL A 373 3.07 -22.58 0.15
CA VAL A 373 4.35 -23.26 0.46
C VAL A 373 4.44 -23.52 1.96
N GLU A 374 5.00 -24.67 2.35
CA GLU A 374 5.13 -25.03 3.77
C GLU A 374 6.21 -24.18 4.46
N GLY A 375 5.81 -23.46 5.53
CA GLY A 375 6.69 -22.60 6.32
C GLY A 375 6.41 -21.12 6.10
N SER A 376 7.27 -20.25 6.62
CA SER A 376 7.25 -18.80 6.36
C SER A 376 8.56 -18.19 6.86
N ILE A 377 9.00 -17.09 6.24
CA ILE A 377 10.23 -16.38 6.63
C ILE A 377 10.03 -15.55 7.90
N VAL A 378 8.83 -15.01 8.08
CA VAL A 378 8.40 -14.35 9.32
C VAL A 378 7.30 -15.15 9.99
N SER A 379 7.22 -15.06 11.30
CA SER A 379 6.14 -15.67 12.08
C SER A 379 4.92 -14.75 12.11
N ARG A 380 3.74 -15.35 12.35
CA ARG A 380 2.51 -14.58 12.55
C ARG A 380 2.63 -13.58 13.71
N ASP A 381 3.29 -13.97 14.80
CA ASP A 381 3.49 -13.09 15.97
C ASP A 381 4.37 -11.87 15.65
N GLN A 382 5.27 -11.96 14.66
CA GLN A 382 6.04 -10.80 14.18
C GLN A 382 5.22 -9.87 13.29
N PHE A 383 4.21 -10.39 12.59
CA PHE A 383 3.37 -9.62 11.67
C PHE A 383 2.14 -9.01 12.35
N LEU A 384 1.77 -9.48 13.55
CA LEU A 384 0.67 -8.94 14.34
C LEU A 384 1.16 -7.89 15.34
N THR A 385 0.27 -6.95 15.67
CA THR A 385 0.50 -5.96 16.73
C THR A 385 -0.77 -5.77 17.56
N ASP A 386 -0.61 -5.63 18.88
CA ASP A 386 -1.68 -5.18 19.78
C ASP A 386 -1.69 -3.64 19.91
N SER A 387 -0.69 -2.98 19.31
CA SER A 387 -0.51 -1.53 19.35
C SER A 387 -1.02 -0.92 18.05
N GLY A 388 -2.29 -0.51 18.05
CA GLY A 388 -2.89 0.18 16.91
C GLY A 388 -4.32 -0.24 16.63
N PRO A 389 -4.99 0.47 15.71
CA PRO A 389 -6.37 0.19 15.30
C PRO A 389 -6.48 -1.03 14.39
N VAL A 390 -5.41 -1.35 13.65
CA VAL A 390 -5.31 -2.51 12.77
C VAL A 390 -4.29 -3.49 13.38
N PRO A 391 -4.62 -4.78 13.52
CA PRO A 391 -3.79 -5.73 14.26
C PRO A 391 -2.64 -6.31 13.43
N ILE A 392 -2.09 -5.57 12.46
CA ILE A 392 -0.92 -5.97 11.68
C ILE A 392 0.12 -4.86 11.65
N THR A 393 1.39 -5.22 11.47
CA THR A 393 2.49 -4.27 11.34
C THR A 393 3.46 -4.66 10.24
N TYR A 394 4.11 -3.65 9.66
CA TYR A 394 5.18 -3.79 8.67
C TYR A 394 6.58 -3.61 9.28
N ALA A 395 6.69 -3.37 10.59
CA ALA A 395 7.94 -3.31 11.33
C ALA A 395 8.56 -4.71 11.52
N LEU A 396 8.92 -5.37 10.41
CA LEU A 396 9.44 -6.74 10.42
C LEU A 396 10.97 -6.76 10.57
N PRO A 397 11.54 -7.68 11.36
CA PRO A 397 12.99 -7.72 11.58
C PRO A 397 13.85 -7.81 10.29
N PRO A 398 13.45 -8.57 9.24
CA PRO A 398 14.19 -8.59 7.98
C PRO A 398 14.24 -7.26 7.21
N SER A 399 13.30 -6.34 7.45
CA SER A 399 13.21 -5.04 6.77
C SER A 399 13.70 -3.89 7.64
N ALA A 400 13.81 -4.09 8.96
CA ALA A 400 14.20 -3.07 9.92
C ALA A 400 15.58 -2.45 9.61
N GLY A 401 15.68 -1.14 9.85
CA GLY A 401 16.88 -0.35 9.57
C GLY A 401 17.14 -0.15 8.08
N TRP A 402 16.14 -0.39 7.21
CA TRP A 402 16.21 0.02 5.81
C TRP A 402 16.45 1.53 5.76
N ALA A 403 17.49 1.95 5.03
CA ALA A 403 17.86 3.38 4.92
C ALA A 403 17.72 3.90 3.48
N GLY A 404 17.48 3.02 2.50
CA GLY A 404 17.38 3.39 1.10
C GLY A 404 17.69 2.23 0.17
N ASP A 405 17.14 2.24 -1.05
CA ASP A 405 17.41 1.22 -2.05
C ASP A 405 17.28 1.74 -3.48
N SER A 406 17.68 0.92 -4.45
CA SER A 406 17.40 1.16 -5.86
C SER A 406 17.46 -0.15 -6.64
N LEU A 407 16.35 -0.50 -7.28
CA LEU A 407 16.17 -1.64 -8.17
C LEU A 407 16.20 -1.17 -9.63
N TYR A 408 17.04 -1.79 -10.45
CA TYR A 408 17.12 -1.51 -11.88
C TYR A 408 16.77 -2.79 -12.65
N ALA A 409 15.82 -2.66 -13.56
CA ALA A 409 15.45 -3.71 -14.50
C ALA A 409 16.38 -3.70 -15.72
N TYR A 410 16.59 -4.89 -16.26
CA TYR A 410 17.38 -5.19 -17.45
C TYR A 410 16.55 -6.07 -18.37
N GLU A 411 16.76 -5.91 -19.67
CA GLU A 411 16.10 -6.70 -20.70
C GLU A 411 17.12 -7.17 -21.74
N ARG A 412 16.83 -8.32 -22.33
CA ARG A 412 17.52 -8.89 -23.50
C ARG A 412 16.58 -8.89 -24.70
N ASP A 413 17.15 -8.87 -25.91
CA ASP A 413 16.40 -8.74 -27.19
C ASP A 413 15.35 -9.85 -27.43
N ASP A 414 15.46 -10.99 -26.75
CA ASP A 414 14.51 -12.11 -26.80
C ASP A 414 13.32 -11.98 -25.83
N GLY A 415 13.31 -10.93 -24.99
CA GLY A 415 12.26 -10.63 -24.04
C GLY A 415 12.55 -11.06 -22.60
N ASP A 416 13.68 -11.72 -22.37
CA ASP A 416 14.09 -12.10 -21.01
C ASP A 416 14.42 -10.87 -20.18
N THR A 417 14.03 -10.91 -18.91
CA THR A 417 14.27 -9.84 -17.94
C THR A 417 15.24 -10.26 -16.86
N GLY A 418 15.87 -9.30 -16.22
CA GLY A 418 16.73 -9.49 -15.07
C GLY A 418 16.81 -8.21 -14.25
N TYR A 419 17.45 -8.24 -13.09
CA TYR A 419 17.56 -7.04 -12.26
C TYR A 419 18.83 -6.95 -11.43
N VAL A 420 19.14 -5.72 -11.02
CA VAL A 420 20.09 -5.44 -9.95
C VAL A 420 19.40 -4.60 -8.90
N TRP A 421 19.33 -5.12 -7.68
CA TRP A 421 18.76 -4.43 -6.53
C TRP A 421 19.84 -4.19 -5.49
N ARG A 422 20.09 -2.91 -5.17
CA ARG A 422 20.99 -2.53 -4.09
C ARG A 422 20.20 -1.91 -2.96
N LEU A 423 20.38 -2.45 -1.76
CA LEU A 423 19.78 -1.99 -0.52
C LEU A 423 20.86 -1.45 0.41
N ARG A 424 20.47 -0.45 1.20
CA ARG A 424 21.26 0.19 2.24
C ARG A 424 20.51 0.05 3.57
N PHE A 425 21.25 -0.29 4.62
CA PHE A 425 20.75 -0.35 5.98
C PHE A 425 21.56 0.59 6.89
N ASP A 426 21.00 0.94 8.05
CA ASP A 426 21.66 1.81 9.02
C ASP A 426 22.99 1.20 9.50
N ASP A 427 23.00 -0.12 9.73
CA ASP A 427 24.20 -0.82 10.13
C ASP A 427 24.49 -2.18 9.45
N ASP A 428 25.72 -2.65 9.68
CA ASP A 428 26.22 -3.91 9.12
C ASP A 428 25.49 -5.15 9.69
N GLY A 429 24.88 -5.03 10.86
CA GLY A 429 24.08 -6.06 11.50
C GLY A 429 22.77 -6.28 10.77
N GLU A 430 22.02 -5.20 10.51
CA GLU A 430 20.74 -5.20 9.78
C GLU A 430 20.92 -5.64 8.34
N ALA A 431 21.95 -5.16 7.63
CA ALA A 431 22.26 -5.64 6.29
C ALA A 431 22.54 -7.16 6.26
N ARG A 432 23.19 -7.71 7.30
CA ARG A 432 23.38 -9.16 7.43
C ARG A 432 22.10 -9.89 7.81
N GLU A 433 21.18 -9.24 8.52
CA GLU A 433 19.87 -9.80 8.88
C GLU A 433 18.98 -9.94 7.65
N PHE A 434 18.81 -8.87 6.88
CA PHE A 434 18.15 -8.91 5.58
C PHE A 434 18.77 -9.98 4.67
N ALA A 435 20.10 -10.01 4.54
CA ALA A 435 20.76 -10.98 3.66
C ALA A 435 20.64 -12.43 4.14
N ARG A 436 20.40 -12.68 5.44
CA ARG A 436 20.04 -14.03 5.92
C ARG A 436 18.61 -14.37 5.51
N ALA A 437 17.66 -13.49 5.82
CA ALA A 437 16.25 -13.68 5.50
C ALA A 437 16.00 -13.82 3.98
N TYR A 438 16.68 -13.04 3.14
CA TYR A 438 16.58 -13.14 1.68
C TYR A 438 17.12 -14.48 1.16
N ARG A 439 18.24 -14.98 1.70
CA ARG A 439 18.74 -16.33 1.35
C ARG A 439 17.80 -17.43 1.84
N ASP A 440 17.16 -17.24 2.98
CA ASP A 440 16.13 -18.15 3.48
C ASP A 440 14.89 -18.12 2.59
N LEU A 441 14.49 -16.94 2.08
CA LEU A 441 13.43 -16.78 1.08
C LEU A 441 13.76 -17.51 -0.23
N LEU A 442 14.99 -17.40 -0.73
CA LEU A 442 15.42 -18.17 -1.91
C LEU A 442 15.30 -19.68 -1.67
N ARG A 443 15.76 -20.18 -0.53
CA ARG A 443 15.62 -21.62 -0.17
C ARG A 443 14.16 -22.03 0.01
N TYR A 444 13.34 -21.15 0.59
CA TYR A 444 11.89 -21.34 0.72
C TYR A 444 11.22 -21.50 -0.64
N ARG A 445 11.70 -20.77 -1.66
CA ARG A 445 11.30 -20.91 -3.05
C ARG A 445 11.98 -22.07 -3.80
N GLY A 446 12.70 -22.94 -3.09
CA GLY A 446 13.32 -24.13 -3.67
C GLY A 446 14.72 -23.92 -4.25
N ALA A 447 15.39 -22.80 -3.96
CA ALA A 447 16.71 -22.54 -4.51
C ALA A 447 17.78 -23.51 -3.98
N ASP A 448 18.57 -24.06 -4.90
CA ASP A 448 19.83 -24.72 -4.60
C ASP A 448 20.92 -23.67 -4.38
N ALA A 449 21.65 -23.77 -3.26
CA ALA A 449 22.79 -22.89 -2.99
C ALA A 449 24.02 -23.37 -3.78
N GLY A 450 24.51 -22.54 -4.69
CA GLY A 450 25.77 -22.72 -5.40
C GLY A 450 26.97 -22.15 -4.63
N ASP A 451 28.12 -22.12 -5.30
CA ASP A 451 29.33 -21.50 -4.79
C ASP A 451 29.24 -19.96 -4.81
N ASP A 452 30.07 -19.30 -4.00
CA ASP A 452 30.32 -17.86 -4.03
C ASP A 452 29.09 -16.93 -3.92
N GLY A 453 28.00 -17.39 -3.30
CA GLY A 453 26.79 -16.58 -3.07
C GLY A 453 25.77 -16.61 -4.20
N VAL A 454 25.91 -17.57 -5.13
CA VAL A 454 24.93 -17.87 -6.17
C VAL A 454 23.86 -18.83 -5.65
N PHE A 455 22.61 -18.61 -6.04
CA PHE A 455 21.45 -19.45 -5.76
C PHE A 455 20.68 -19.67 -7.07
N VAL A 456 20.10 -20.85 -7.26
CA VAL A 456 19.32 -21.16 -8.46
C VAL A 456 17.99 -21.76 -8.06
N ILE A 457 16.89 -21.11 -8.44
CA ILE A 457 15.54 -21.67 -8.38
C ILE A 457 15.32 -22.40 -9.71
N PRO A 458 15.21 -23.73 -9.72
CA PRO A 458 15.26 -24.50 -10.98
C PRO A 458 13.96 -24.47 -11.78
N ASP A 459 12.82 -24.23 -11.14
CA ASP A 459 11.49 -24.25 -11.74
C ASP A 459 10.48 -23.40 -10.95
N GLY A 460 9.31 -23.20 -11.56
CA GLY A 460 8.21 -22.42 -10.98
C GLY A 460 8.19 -20.97 -11.47
N PRO A 461 7.32 -20.13 -10.86
CA PRO A 461 7.06 -18.77 -11.32
C PRO A 461 8.21 -17.77 -11.06
N TYR A 462 9.26 -18.20 -10.37
CA TYR A 462 10.44 -17.40 -10.03
C TYR A 462 11.73 -18.15 -10.38
N ALA A 463 11.69 -18.96 -11.45
CA ALA A 463 12.79 -19.81 -11.86
C ALA A 463 13.94 -18.97 -12.43
N ASP A 464 15.03 -18.85 -11.68
CA ASP A 464 16.08 -17.87 -11.96
C ASP A 464 17.38 -18.21 -11.23
N ALA A 465 18.45 -17.55 -11.66
CA ALA A 465 19.69 -17.45 -10.92
C ALA A 465 19.75 -16.13 -10.13
N PHE A 466 20.31 -16.18 -8.93
CA PHE A 466 20.47 -15.04 -8.03
C PHE A 466 21.88 -14.99 -7.48
N TYR A 467 22.47 -13.81 -7.39
CA TYR A 467 23.73 -13.55 -6.69
C TYR A 467 23.51 -12.56 -5.55
N VAL A 468 23.91 -12.91 -4.33
CA VAL A 468 23.68 -12.08 -3.12
C VAL A 468 25.01 -11.71 -2.44
N ASP A 469 25.43 -10.45 -2.61
CA ASP A 469 26.63 -9.88 -1.98
C ASP A 469 26.29 -8.96 -0.81
N VAL A 470 27.12 -9.01 0.25
CA VAL A 470 26.98 -8.16 1.44
C VAL A 470 28.30 -7.44 1.69
N SER A 471 28.29 -6.11 1.65
CA SER A 471 29.46 -5.27 1.84
C SER A 471 29.18 -4.16 2.85
N GLY A 472 29.61 -4.38 4.09
CA GLY A 472 29.21 -3.54 5.23
C GLY A 472 27.70 -3.54 5.38
N SER A 473 27.12 -2.35 5.44
CA SER A 473 25.67 -2.06 5.54
C SER A 473 24.98 -2.02 4.16
N ARG A 474 25.55 -2.65 3.12
CA ARG A 474 24.94 -2.73 1.78
C ARG A 474 24.73 -4.17 1.38
N VAL A 475 23.59 -4.44 0.75
CA VAL A 475 23.29 -5.71 0.10
C VAL A 475 23.06 -5.45 -1.38
N THR A 476 23.68 -6.24 -2.25
CA THR A 476 23.43 -6.20 -3.70
C THR A 476 22.95 -7.56 -4.15
N ILE A 477 21.79 -7.58 -4.80
CA ILE A 477 21.18 -8.74 -5.42
C ILE A 477 21.28 -8.54 -6.94
N VAL A 478 21.76 -9.56 -7.65
CA VAL A 478 21.69 -9.63 -9.12
C VAL A 478 20.85 -10.85 -9.47
N ASN A 479 19.95 -10.69 -10.42
CA ASN A 479 19.06 -11.75 -10.90
C ASN A 479 19.12 -11.81 -12.43
N ALA A 480 19.07 -13.03 -12.96
CA ALA A 480 18.97 -13.34 -14.37
C ALA A 480 18.42 -14.77 -14.58
N PRO A 481 17.86 -15.10 -15.76
CA PRO A 481 17.32 -16.43 -16.07
C PRO A 481 18.31 -17.57 -15.87
N ALA A 482 19.60 -17.33 -16.10
CA ALA A 482 20.65 -18.33 -15.98
C ALA A 482 21.89 -17.82 -15.23
N VAL A 483 22.67 -18.74 -14.67
CA VAL A 483 23.87 -18.43 -13.88
C VAL A 483 24.91 -17.71 -14.74
N GLU A 484 25.06 -18.11 -16.00
CA GLU A 484 25.94 -17.48 -16.97
C GLU A 484 25.57 -16.02 -17.29
N ASP A 485 24.28 -15.67 -17.19
CA ASP A 485 23.78 -14.32 -17.48
C ASP A 485 24.01 -13.33 -16.33
N LEU A 486 24.22 -13.80 -15.09
CA LEU A 486 24.43 -12.94 -13.92
C LEU A 486 25.56 -11.91 -14.13
N GLY A 487 26.66 -12.35 -14.75
CA GLY A 487 27.81 -11.48 -15.05
C GLY A 487 27.50 -10.45 -16.14
N ASP A 488 26.66 -10.82 -17.12
CA ASP A 488 26.25 -9.95 -18.21
C ASP A 488 25.16 -8.95 -17.79
N VAL A 489 24.32 -9.27 -16.80
CA VAL A 489 23.44 -8.29 -16.16
C VAL A 489 24.26 -7.32 -15.31
N HIS A 490 25.14 -7.85 -14.43
CA HIS A 490 25.97 -7.01 -13.57
C HIS A 490 27.21 -7.71 -13.01
N GLU A 491 28.38 -7.47 -13.61
CA GLU A 491 29.65 -7.99 -13.09
C GLU A 491 29.95 -7.50 -11.65
N PRO A 492 30.00 -8.40 -10.65
CA PRO A 492 30.28 -8.04 -9.27
C PRO A 492 31.68 -7.45 -9.11
N ALA A 493 31.84 -6.48 -8.21
CA ALA A 493 33.15 -5.88 -7.95
C ALA A 493 34.18 -6.89 -7.41
N SER A 494 33.71 -7.93 -6.72
CA SER A 494 34.49 -9.05 -6.16
C SER A 494 35.06 -9.97 -7.25
N GLN A 495 34.45 -10.03 -8.43
CA GLN A 495 34.86 -10.88 -9.55
C GLN A 495 35.73 -10.16 -10.58
N ARG A 496 36.01 -8.86 -10.40
CA ARG A 496 36.91 -8.10 -11.29
C ARG A 496 38.30 -8.73 -11.31
N VAL A 497 38.62 -9.42 -12.40
CA VAL A 497 40.01 -9.64 -12.80
C VAL A 497 40.53 -8.27 -13.23
N ALA A 498 41.43 -7.67 -12.44
CA ALA A 498 42.11 -6.44 -12.84
C ALA A 498 42.67 -6.65 -14.26
N PRO A 499 42.45 -5.72 -15.22
CA PRO A 499 43.06 -5.85 -16.53
C PRO A 499 44.56 -6.03 -16.29
N ALA A 500 45.12 -7.13 -16.81
CA ALA A 500 46.54 -7.42 -16.68
C ALA A 500 47.30 -6.17 -17.08
N ASN A 501 47.90 -5.50 -16.10
CA ASN A 501 48.66 -4.28 -16.31
C ASN A 501 49.59 -4.56 -17.50
N ALA A 502 49.39 -3.81 -18.58
CA ALA A 502 50.37 -3.73 -19.65
C ALA A 502 51.70 -3.44 -18.96
N LEU A 503 52.61 -4.42 -18.99
CA LEU A 503 53.95 -4.31 -18.46
C LEU A 503 54.51 -2.98 -18.93
N ALA A 504 54.63 -2.03 -18.00
CA ALA A 504 55.36 -0.80 -18.26
C ALA A 504 56.74 -1.20 -18.79
N PRO A 505 57.20 -0.64 -19.92
CA PRO A 505 58.52 -1.00 -20.45
C PRO A 505 59.57 -0.68 -19.39
N SER A 506 60.40 -1.68 -19.07
CA SER A 506 61.52 -1.56 -18.15
C SER A 506 62.36 -0.32 -18.48
N PRO A 507 62.79 0.48 -17.49
CA PRO A 507 63.64 1.63 -17.74
C PRO A 507 64.99 1.16 -18.33
N PRO A 508 65.60 1.93 -19.24
CA PRO A 508 66.86 1.55 -19.84
C PRO A 508 67.98 1.52 -18.78
N CYS A 509 68.77 0.46 -18.84
CA CYS A 509 69.96 0.25 -18.02
C CYS A 509 70.94 1.42 -18.21
N VAL A 510 71.16 2.23 -17.18
CA VAL A 510 72.18 3.28 -17.18
C VAL A 510 73.52 2.65 -16.81
N ALA A 511 74.47 2.67 -17.74
CA ALA A 511 75.85 2.27 -17.50
C ALA A 511 76.53 3.23 -16.51
N PRO A 512 77.48 2.77 -15.68
CA PRO A 512 78.16 3.63 -14.73
C PRO A 512 79.16 4.53 -15.46
N LEU A 513 79.04 5.84 -15.28
CA LEU A 513 80.09 6.80 -15.63
C LEU A 513 81.25 6.64 -14.64
N ALA A 514 82.40 6.26 -15.18
CA ALA A 514 83.68 6.45 -14.52
C ALA A 514 84.02 7.96 -14.50
N VAL A 515 84.29 8.50 -13.32
CA VAL A 515 85.52 9.21 -12.88
C VAL A 515 85.33 9.60 -11.41
#